data_AF-A0A1C6UHQ7-F1
#
_entry.id   AF-A0A1C6UHQ7-F1
#
_cell.length_a   1.000
_cell.length_b   1.000
_cell.length_c   1.000
_cell.angle_alpha   90.00
_cell.angle_beta   90.00
_cell.angle_gamma   90.00
#
_symmetry.space_group_name_H-M   'P 1'
#
loop_
_entity.id
_entity.type
_entity.pdbx_description
1 polymer ?
#
loop_
_entity_poly.entity_id
_entity_poly.type
_entity_poly.pdbx_seq_one_letter_code
_entity_poly.pdbx_strand_id
1 'polypeptide(L)'
;MRIQLAKQLLDRQIVDVDGRLVGRVDDIAFAVDEEGYPYVDCLLTGQAALGLRIGGRIGRIMTAVADRFTDDPPVPPLRVPLTQVDRVDSVVRLRCAAADLPPSPVESWLRRHLIDRIPGANRASG
;
A
#
# COMPACT_ATOMS: atom_id res chain seq x y z
N MET A 1 11.81 22.45 -7.43
CA MET A 1 12.02 21.49 -6.32
C MET A 1 12.42 20.15 -6.92
N ARG A 2 13.50 19.51 -6.46
CA ARG A 2 13.97 18.21 -6.98
C ARG A 2 13.80 17.16 -5.88
N ILE A 3 13.11 16.06 -6.17
CA ILE A 3 12.84 14.96 -5.22
C ILE A 3 13.50 13.68 -5.71
N GLN A 4 14.11 12.91 -4.81
CA GLN A 4 14.67 11.59 -5.11
C GLN A 4 13.67 10.51 -4.71
N LEU A 5 12.72 10.18 -5.59
CA LEU A 5 11.58 9.30 -5.29
C LEU A 5 11.99 7.98 -4.59
N ALA A 6 13.00 7.28 -5.10
CA ALA A 6 13.46 6.02 -4.51
C ALA A 6 14.01 6.17 -3.08
N LYS A 7 14.64 7.30 -2.75
CA LYS A 7 15.23 7.55 -1.42
C LYS A 7 14.23 8.20 -0.47
N GLN A 8 13.32 8.99 -1.01
CA GLN A 8 12.48 9.90 -0.24
C GLN A 8 11.00 9.52 -0.24
N LEU A 9 10.59 8.45 -0.93
CA LEU A 9 9.22 7.96 -0.89
C LEU A 9 9.14 6.46 -0.66
N LEU A 10 9.91 5.66 -1.40
CA LEU A 10 9.87 4.21 -1.22
C LEU A 10 10.15 3.82 0.24
N ASP A 11 9.48 2.77 0.67
CA ASP A 11 9.54 2.17 2.00
C ASP A 11 9.05 3.07 3.15
N ARG A 12 8.63 4.31 2.86
CA ARG A 12 7.97 5.17 3.88
C ARG A 12 6.62 4.58 4.26
N GLN A 13 6.30 4.70 5.54
CA GLN A 13 4.96 4.40 6.03
C GLN A 13 3.96 5.39 5.45
N ILE A 14 2.79 4.88 5.11
CA ILE A 14 1.61 5.65 4.74
C ILE A 14 0.69 5.66 5.96
N VAL A 15 0.32 6.84 6.41
CA VAL A 15 -0.62 7.03 7.53
C VAL A 15 -1.80 7.88 7.09
N ASP A 16 -2.97 7.62 7.65
CA ASP A 16 -4.18 8.38 7.36
C ASP A 16 -4.19 9.77 8.04
N VAL A 17 -5.30 10.51 7.87
CA VAL A 17 -5.50 11.83 8.46
C VAL A 17 -5.43 11.83 10.00
N ASP A 18 -5.73 10.71 10.65
CA ASP A 18 -5.66 10.51 12.10
C ASP A 18 -4.31 9.94 12.55
N GLY A 19 -3.42 9.59 11.61
CA GLY A 19 -2.12 8.97 11.89
C GLY A 19 -2.15 7.45 12.02
N ARG A 20 -3.25 6.78 11.66
CA ARG A 20 -3.33 5.31 11.64
C ARG A 20 -2.55 4.76 10.44
N LEU A 21 -1.84 3.65 10.66
CA LEU A 21 -1.05 3.01 9.61
C LEU A 21 -1.96 2.42 8.52
N VAL A 22 -1.73 2.84 7.28
CA VAL A 22 -2.39 2.31 6.08
C VAL A 22 -1.50 1.26 5.39
N GLY A 23 -0.19 1.51 5.32
CA GLY A 23 0.74 0.64 4.62
C GLY A 23 2.11 1.25 4.45
N ARG A 24 2.82 0.85 3.39
CA ARG A 24 4.09 1.45 2.96
C ARG A 24 4.07 1.76 1.48
N VAL A 25 4.89 2.72 1.06
CA VAL A 25 5.11 2.98 -0.36
C VAL A 25 5.99 1.87 -0.92
N ASP A 26 5.38 0.84 -1.47
CA ASP A 26 6.07 -0.31 -2.03
C ASP A 26 6.56 -0.02 -3.45
N ASP A 27 5.81 0.77 -4.22
CA ASP A 27 6.20 1.24 -5.55
C ASP A 27 5.49 2.57 -5.94
N ILE A 28 5.80 3.14 -7.11
CA ILE A 28 5.25 4.40 -7.61
C ILE A 28 4.79 4.24 -9.06
N ALA A 29 3.55 4.61 -9.34
CA ALA A 29 3.04 4.64 -10.71
C ALA A 29 3.25 6.04 -11.32
N PHE A 30 3.73 6.04 -12.56
CA PHE A 30 3.82 7.24 -13.39
C PHE A 30 2.73 7.22 -14.46
N ALA A 31 2.28 8.40 -14.83
CA ALA A 31 1.45 8.64 -16.00
C ALA A 31 2.09 9.74 -16.85
N VAL A 32 1.52 9.98 -18.03
CA VAL A 32 1.96 11.01 -18.97
C VAL A 32 0.76 11.91 -19.24
N ASP A 33 0.95 13.23 -19.20
CA ASP A 33 -0.09 14.20 -19.53
C ASP A 33 -0.29 14.35 -21.06
N GLU A 34 -1.24 15.21 -21.46
CA GLU A 34 -1.57 15.44 -22.88
C GLU A 34 -0.38 16.03 -23.66
N GLU A 35 0.49 16.76 -22.97
CA GLU A 35 1.70 17.38 -23.52
C GLU A 35 2.92 16.44 -23.54
N GLY A 36 2.78 15.22 -23.02
CA GLY A 36 3.83 14.20 -23.04
C GLY A 36 4.78 14.24 -21.84
N TYR A 37 4.50 15.04 -20.81
CA TYR A 37 5.33 15.10 -19.61
C TYR A 37 4.96 13.99 -18.61
N PRO A 38 5.95 13.22 -18.12
CA PRO A 38 5.70 12.22 -17.11
C PRO A 38 5.46 12.86 -15.75
N TYR A 39 4.47 12.37 -15.01
CA TYR A 39 4.18 12.77 -13.64
C TYR A 39 3.89 11.56 -12.76
N VAL A 40 3.97 11.76 -11.43
CA VAL A 40 3.60 10.73 -10.45
C VAL A 40 2.08 10.70 -10.31
N ASP A 41 1.46 9.60 -10.72
CA ASP A 41 0.00 9.42 -10.65
C ASP A 41 -0.42 8.99 -9.25
N CYS A 42 0.15 7.89 -8.76
CA CYS A 42 -0.19 7.33 -7.46
C CYS A 42 0.97 6.57 -6.81
N LEU A 43 0.87 6.45 -5.49
CA LEU A 43 1.70 5.56 -4.69
C LEU A 43 1.06 4.18 -4.65
N LEU A 44 1.86 3.13 -4.77
CA LEU A 44 1.40 1.75 -4.73
C LEU A 44 1.79 1.11 -3.41
N THR A 45 0.83 0.49 -2.75
CA THR A 45 1.05 -0.26 -1.50
C THR A 45 0.46 -1.66 -1.60
N GLY A 46 1.13 -2.62 -0.97
CA GLY A 46 0.74 -4.02 -0.92
C GLY A 46 1.72 -4.97 -1.59
N GLN A 47 1.49 -6.26 -1.33
CA GLN A 47 2.41 -7.34 -1.69
C GLN A 47 2.61 -7.49 -3.20
N ALA A 48 1.59 -7.16 -3.99
CA ALA A 48 1.69 -7.17 -5.45
C ALA A 48 2.68 -6.10 -5.95
N ALA A 49 2.63 -4.87 -5.43
CA ALA A 49 3.59 -3.82 -5.77
C ALA A 49 5.01 -4.21 -5.34
N LEU A 50 5.17 -4.72 -4.11
CA LEU A 50 6.46 -5.15 -3.59
C LEU A 50 7.06 -6.31 -4.42
N GLY A 51 6.24 -7.29 -4.79
CA GLY A 51 6.65 -8.43 -5.61
C GLY A 51 7.12 -7.99 -7.00
N LEU A 52 6.43 -7.05 -7.63
CA LEU A 52 6.85 -6.46 -8.91
C LEU A 52 8.17 -5.68 -8.78
N ARG A 53 8.33 -4.89 -7.71
CA ARG A 53 9.56 -4.14 -7.43
C ARG A 53 10.78 -5.03 -7.23
N ILE A 54 10.64 -6.15 -6.52
CA ILE A 54 11.73 -7.12 -6.32
C ILE A 54 12.03 -7.86 -7.63
N GLY A 55 10.99 -8.19 -8.39
CA GLY A 55 11.11 -8.85 -9.68
C GLY A 55 11.70 -10.27 -9.61
N GLY A 56 11.98 -10.83 -10.79
CA GLY A 56 12.60 -12.16 -10.92
C GLY A 56 11.78 -13.29 -10.29
N ARG A 57 12.47 -14.34 -9.84
CA ARG A 57 11.83 -15.53 -9.23
C ARG A 57 11.29 -15.25 -7.82
N ILE A 58 11.99 -14.41 -7.07
CA ILE A 58 11.65 -14.08 -5.68
C ILE A 58 10.37 -13.26 -5.64
N GLY A 59 10.28 -12.21 -6.48
CA GLY A 59 9.06 -11.40 -6.60
C GLY A 59 7.84 -12.23 -6.94
N ARG A 60 7.96 -13.15 -7.91
CA ARG A 60 6.87 -14.09 -8.27
C ARG A 60 6.43 -14.99 -7.12
N ILE A 61 7.37 -15.49 -6.32
CA ILE A 61 7.04 -16.31 -5.15
C ILE A 61 6.31 -15.47 -4.10
N MET A 62 6.76 -14.23 -3.86
CA MET A 62 6.09 -13.33 -2.92
C MET A 62 4.66 -13.01 -3.34
N THR A 63 4.43 -12.66 -4.61
CA THR A 63 3.08 -12.45 -5.14
C THR A 63 2.22 -13.71 -5.01
N ALA A 64 2.75 -14.88 -5.41
CA ALA A 64 2.01 -16.13 -5.35
C ALA A 64 1.67 -16.59 -3.92
N VAL A 65 2.51 -16.26 -2.93
CA VAL A 65 2.20 -16.52 -1.51
C VAL A 65 1.12 -15.57 -1.01
N ALA A 66 1.17 -14.28 -1.37
CA ALA A 66 0.15 -13.31 -0.99
C ALA A 66 -1.22 -13.66 -1.58
N ASP A 67 -1.27 -14.15 -2.82
CA ASP A 67 -2.49 -14.62 -3.48
C ASP A 67 -3.16 -15.81 -2.78
N ARG A 68 -2.46 -16.54 -1.89
CA ARG A 68 -3.07 -17.60 -1.06
C ARG A 68 -3.83 -17.08 0.15
N PHE A 69 -3.64 -15.82 0.49
CA PHE A 69 -4.27 -15.16 1.63
C PHE A 69 -5.34 -14.16 1.18
N THR A 70 -6.05 -14.49 0.10
CA THR A 70 -7.23 -13.76 -0.38
C THR A 70 -8.23 -14.78 -0.92
N ASP A 71 -9.50 -14.41 -0.94
CA ASP A 71 -10.55 -15.24 -1.56
C ASP A 71 -10.66 -14.98 -3.08
N ASP A 72 -10.07 -13.88 -3.57
CA ASP A 72 -10.16 -13.43 -4.97
C ASP A 72 -8.79 -12.94 -5.50
N PRO A 73 -7.92 -13.84 -5.97
CA PRO A 73 -6.63 -13.48 -6.58
C PRO A 73 -6.76 -13.19 -8.10
N PRO A 74 -5.89 -12.34 -8.67
CA PRO A 74 -4.76 -11.68 -8.02
C PRO A 74 -5.17 -10.41 -7.25
N VAL A 75 -4.51 -10.15 -6.13
CA VAL A 75 -4.75 -8.91 -5.35
C VAL A 75 -4.01 -7.75 -6.02
N PRO A 76 -4.69 -6.75 -6.62
CA PRO A 76 -3.99 -5.59 -7.15
C PRO A 76 -3.39 -4.77 -5.99
N PRO A 77 -2.30 -4.03 -6.23
CA PRO A 77 -1.81 -3.09 -5.23
C PRO A 77 -2.85 -2.01 -4.97
N LEU A 78 -2.97 -1.58 -3.71
CA LEU A 78 -3.77 -0.41 -3.37
C LEU A 78 -3.08 0.82 -4.00
N ARG A 79 -3.83 1.54 -4.82
CA ARG A 79 -3.38 2.76 -5.49
C ARG A 79 -3.85 3.95 -4.67
N VAL A 80 -2.90 4.74 -4.17
CA VAL A 80 -3.16 5.98 -3.43
C VAL A 80 -2.86 7.15 -4.36
N PRO A 81 -3.88 7.83 -4.91
CA PRO A 81 -3.68 8.97 -5.79
C PRO A 81 -2.82 10.04 -5.12
N LEU A 82 -1.93 10.69 -5.88
CA LEU A 82 -1.09 11.75 -5.31
C LEU A 82 -1.91 12.91 -4.73
N THR A 83 -3.13 13.13 -5.24
CA THR A 83 -4.11 14.10 -4.71
C THR A 83 -4.56 13.81 -3.28
N GLN A 84 -4.50 12.55 -2.84
CA GLN A 84 -4.80 12.14 -1.47
C GLN A 84 -3.62 12.33 -0.52
N VAL A 85 -2.43 12.67 -1.02
CA VAL A 85 -1.26 12.96 -0.18
C VAL A 85 -1.35 14.38 0.37
N ASP A 86 -1.36 14.50 1.69
CA ASP A 86 -1.28 15.78 2.39
C ASP A 86 0.13 16.32 2.39
N ARG A 87 1.07 15.49 2.88
CA ARG A 87 2.47 15.83 2.99
C ARG A 87 3.36 14.59 3.02
N VAL A 88 4.63 14.82 2.70
CA VAL A 88 5.69 13.80 2.75
C VAL A 88 6.78 14.30 3.70
N ASP A 89 6.91 13.62 4.84
CA ASP A 89 7.92 13.89 5.86
C ASP A 89 8.73 12.60 6.15
N SER A 90 8.92 12.23 7.42
CA SER A 90 9.31 10.88 7.83
C SER A 90 8.34 9.80 7.31
N VAL A 91 7.05 10.14 7.22
CA VAL A 91 5.94 9.33 6.72
C VAL A 91 5.24 10.05 5.58
N VAL A 92 4.44 9.33 4.81
CA VAL A 92 3.47 9.90 3.88
C VAL A 92 2.14 10.02 4.61
N ARG A 93 1.65 11.25 4.80
CA ARG A 93 0.35 11.48 5.44
C ARG A 93 -0.72 11.70 4.38
N LEU A 94 -1.85 11.04 4.54
CA LEU A 94 -3.02 11.18 3.67
C LEU A 94 -3.99 12.23 4.19
N ARG A 95 -4.82 12.73 3.27
CA ARG A 95 -5.93 13.66 3.54
C ARG A 95 -7.19 12.93 4.03
N CYS A 96 -7.34 11.65 3.71
CA CYS A 96 -8.50 10.83 4.05
C CYS A 96 -8.23 9.91 5.26
N ALA A 97 -9.29 9.34 5.83
CA ALA A 97 -9.19 8.31 6.85
C ALA A 97 -8.91 6.94 6.20
N ALA A 98 -8.26 6.03 6.93
CA ALA A 98 -7.98 4.68 6.45
C ALA A 98 -9.26 3.90 6.12
N ALA A 99 -10.35 4.20 6.82
CA ALA A 99 -11.66 3.58 6.59
C ALA A 99 -12.31 3.97 5.25
N ASP A 100 -11.87 5.08 4.64
CA ASP A 100 -12.35 5.53 3.33
C ASP A 100 -11.57 4.88 2.18
N LEU A 101 -10.48 4.17 2.49
CA LEU A 101 -9.68 3.44 1.51
C LEU A 101 -10.21 2.01 1.36
N PRO A 102 -10.08 1.41 0.16
CA PRO A 102 -10.34 0.00 -0.02
C PRO A 102 -9.54 -0.83 1.00
N PRO A 103 -10.18 -1.72 1.77
CA PRO A 103 -9.47 -2.53 2.75
C PRO A 103 -8.50 -3.47 2.07
N SER A 104 -7.35 -3.72 2.70
CA SER A 104 -6.40 -4.72 2.22
C SER A 104 -7.06 -6.11 2.19
N PRO A 105 -7.17 -6.77 1.02
CA PRO A 105 -7.78 -8.11 0.93
C PRO A 105 -7.03 -9.13 1.78
N VAL A 106 -5.69 -9.04 1.81
CA VAL A 106 -4.82 -9.90 2.61
C VAL A 106 -5.02 -9.68 4.10
N GLU A 107 -5.09 -8.42 4.56
CA GLU A 107 -5.35 -8.14 5.98
C GLU A 107 -6.75 -8.61 6.37
N SER A 108 -7.75 -8.37 5.52
CA SER A 108 -9.13 -8.79 5.74
C SER A 108 -9.26 -10.30 5.85
N TRP A 109 -8.55 -11.04 4.98
CA TRP A 109 -8.49 -12.50 5.03
C TRP A 109 -7.80 -12.98 6.30
N LEU A 110 -6.64 -12.41 6.66
CA LEU A 110 -5.90 -12.78 7.86
C LEU A 110 -6.73 -12.51 9.11
N ARG A 111 -7.43 -11.37 9.16
CA ARG A 111 -8.35 -11.01 10.22
C ARG A 111 -9.41 -12.10 10.41
N ARG A 112 -10.13 -12.40 9.33
CA ARG A 112 -11.25 -13.34 9.33
C ARG A 112 -10.84 -14.80 9.60
N HIS A 113 -9.73 -15.24 9.04
CA HIS A 113 -9.35 -16.66 9.02
C HIS A 113 -8.33 -17.05 10.08
N LEU A 114 -7.52 -16.10 10.57
CA LEU A 114 -6.44 -16.36 11.52
C LEU A 114 -6.61 -15.54 12.80
N ILE A 115 -6.66 -14.20 12.72
CA ILE A 115 -6.57 -13.31 13.89
C ILE A 115 -7.81 -13.41 14.77
N ASP A 116 -9.02 -13.38 14.19
CA ASP A 116 -10.27 -13.45 14.95
C ASP A 116 -10.43 -14.79 15.71
N ARG A 117 -9.65 -15.81 15.34
CA ARG A 117 -9.60 -17.12 16.01
C ARG A 117 -8.58 -17.17 17.15
N ILE A 118 -7.73 -16.16 17.30
CA ILE A 118 -6.75 -16.08 18.38
C ILE A 118 -7.45 -15.60 19.66
N PRO A 119 -7.38 -16.36 20.78
CA PRO A 119 -7.97 -15.93 22.04
C PRO A 119 -7.42 -14.56 22.49
N GLY A 120 -8.29 -13.56 22.62
CA GLY A 120 -7.93 -12.20 23.06
C GLY A 120 -7.77 -11.15 21.96
N ALA A 121 -8.03 -11.48 20.68
CA ALA A 121 -7.90 -10.56 19.54
C ALA A 121 -8.69 -9.24 19.67
N ASN A 122 -9.78 -9.22 20.42
CA ASN A 122 -10.65 -8.04 20.60
C ASN A 122 -10.15 -7.01 21.64
N ARG A 123 -8.98 -7.22 22.27
CA ARG A 123 -8.48 -6.29 23.32
C ARG A 123 -7.53 -5.21 22.82
N ALA A 124 -7.11 -5.25 21.56
CA ALA A 124 -6.11 -4.34 20.99
C ALA A 124 -6.71 -3.21 20.10
N SER A 125 -8.04 -3.12 20.00
CA SER A 125 -8.76 -2.17 19.14
C SER A 125 -9.13 -0.84 19.83
N GLY A 126 -8.56 -0.56 21.02
CA GLY A 126 -8.83 0.65 21.81
C GLY A 126 -7.95 1.82 21.43
#